data_AF-A0A419ZSR6-F1
#
_entry.id   AF-A0A419ZSR6-F1
#
_cell.length_a   1.000
_cell.length_b   1.000
_cell.length_c   1.000
_cell.angle_alpha   90.00
_cell.angle_beta   90.00
_cell.angle_gamma   90.00
#
_symmetry.space_group_name_H-M   'P 1'
#
loop_
_entity.id
_entity.type
_entity.pdbx_description
1 polymer ?
#
loop_
_entity_poly.entity_id
_entity_poly.type
_entity_poly.pdbx_seq_one_letter_code
_entity_poly.pdbx_strand_id
1 'polypeptide(L)' 'MSTRTILEINHDHLGHLQKHPEIFAEILAELGMSIHGAALNKANERGHALDIGHGVRIVLQRHHSTDVTVQTDYAGVRL' A
#
# COMPACT_ATOMS: atom_id res chain seq x y z
N MET A 1 7.71 -1.64 17.70
CA MET A 1 6.50 -2.07 16.96
C MET A 1 6.83 -1.99 15.47
N SER A 2 6.54 -3.02 14.69
CA SER A 2 6.76 -3.00 13.23
C SER A 2 5.39 -2.89 12.55
N THR A 3 5.29 -1.98 11.59
CA THR A 3 4.17 -1.88 10.66
C THR A 3 4.60 -2.56 9.37
N ARG A 4 3.77 -3.48 8.87
CA ARG A 4 3.95 -4.09 7.56
C ARG A 4 2.90 -3.53 6.61
N THR A 5 3.37 -3.03 5.47
CA THR A 5 2.52 -2.42 4.44
C THR A 5 2.73 -3.13 3.11
N ILE A 6 1.64 -3.44 2.43
CA ILE A 6 1.65 -3.96 1.06
C ILE A 6 1.15 -2.86 0.14
N LEU A 7 1.99 -2.48 -0.82
CA LEU A 7 1.70 -1.46 -1.82
C LEU A 7 1.57 -2.09 -3.20
N GLU A 8 0.60 -1.62 -3.96
CA GLU A 8 0.52 -1.83 -5.41
C GLU A 8 0.94 -0.53 -6.09
N ILE A 9 1.88 -0.61 -7.02
CA ILE A 9 2.34 0.53 -7.81
C ILE A 9 2.06 0.22 -9.28
N ASN A 10 1.30 1.09 -9.94
CA ASN A 10 1.06 0.99 -11.37
C ASN A 10 2.38 1.19 -12.12
N HIS A 11 2.75 0.21 -12.95
CA HIS A 11 3.97 0.20 -13.73
C HIS A 11 4.13 1.46 -14.60
N ASP A 12 3.04 1.92 -15.22
CA ASP A 12 3.06 3.10 -16.10
C ASP A 12 3.40 4.39 -15.34
N HIS A 13 3.10 4.42 -14.03
CA HIS A 13 3.40 5.55 -13.15
C HIS A 13 4.78 5.45 -12.48
N LEU A 14 5.45 4.30 -12.57
CA LEU A 14 6.74 4.08 -11.91
C LEU A 14 7.81 5.04 -12.44
N GLY A 15 7.83 5.29 -13.75
CA GLY A 15 8.76 6.26 -14.36
C GLY A 15 8.55 7.69 -13.88
N HIS A 16 7.31 8.06 -13.53
CA HIS A 16 7.01 9.36 -12.93
C HIS A 16 7.53 9.44 -11.49
N LEU A 17 7.27 8.41 -10.68
CA LEU A 17 7.77 8.34 -9.30
C LEU A 17 9.31 8.36 -9.23
N GLN A 18 9.99 7.77 -10.22
CA GLN A 18 11.45 7.84 -10.32
C GLN A 18 11.98 9.25 -10.63
N LYS A 19 11.25 10.03 -11.42
CA LYS A 19 11.63 11.41 -11.76
C LYS A 19 11.33 12.39 -10.62
N HIS A 20 10.40 12.03 -9.74
CA HIS A 20 9.90 12.84 -8.63
C HIS A 20 10.07 12.10 -7.29
N PRO A 21 11.31 11.85 -6.84
CA PRO A 21 11.58 11.10 -5.61
C PRO A 21 10.98 11.75 -4.36
N GLU A 22 10.74 13.07 -4.38
CA GLU A 22 10.05 13.81 -3.32
C GLU A 22 8.64 13.28 -3.06
N ILE A 23 7.90 12.91 -4.11
CA ILE A 23 6.56 12.36 -4.00
C ILE A 23 6.61 10.99 -3.32
N PHE A 24 7.58 10.16 -3.72
CA PHE A 24 7.74 8.84 -3.12
C PHE A 24 8.15 8.95 -1.64
N ALA A 25 8.99 9.92 -1.29
CA ALA A 25 9.37 10.19 0.10
C ALA A 25 8.16 10.64 0.94
N GLU A 26 7.30 11.50 0.41
CA GLU A 26 6.05 11.92 1.08
C GLU A 26 5.13 10.72 1.33
N ILE A 27 4.91 9.88 0.31
CA ILE A 27 4.13 8.63 0.46
C ILE A 27 4.69 7.76 1.58
N LEU A 28 6.01 7.52 1.62
CA LEU A 28 6.63 6.72 2.67
C LEU A 28 6.48 7.35 4.07
N ALA A 29 6.55 8.69 4.17
CA ALA A 29 6.35 9.41 5.43
C ALA A 29 4.92 9.23 5.95
N GLU A 30 3.92 9.28 5.06
CA GLU A 30 2.52 9.04 5.43
C GLU A 30 2.26 7.62 5.91
N LEU A 31 2.91 6.61 5.31
CA LEU A 31 2.79 5.20 5.73
C LEU A 31 3.34 4.94 7.14
N GLY A 32 4.33 5.72 7.56
CA GLY A 32 4.85 5.71 8.92
C GLY A 32 3.86 6.25 9.95
N MET A 33 2.85 6.98 9.49
CA MET A 33 1.79 7.54 10.32
C MET A 33 0.47 6.75 10.15
N SER A 34 -0.41 6.80 11.14
CA SER A 34 -1.72 6.13 11.07
C SER A 34 -2.77 6.89 10.24
N ILE A 35 -2.33 7.75 9.30
CA ILE A 35 -3.19 8.67 8.54
C ILE A 35 -4.23 7.89 7.72
N HIS A 36 -3.79 6.83 7.05
CA HIS A 36 -4.61 6.07 6.12
C HIS A 36 -5.44 4.97 6.78
N GLY A 37 -5.25 4.70 8.08
CA GLY A 37 -5.77 3.50 8.74
C GLY A 37 -7.30 3.36 8.68
N ALA A 38 -8.04 4.43 8.96
CA ALA A 38 -9.51 4.39 8.93
C ALA A 38 -10.05 4.22 7.51
N ALA A 39 -9.48 4.95 6.54
CA ALA A 39 -9.86 4.87 5.14
C ALA A 39 -9.53 3.48 4.55
N LEU A 40 -8.35 2.95 4.88
CA LEU A 40 -7.90 1.64 4.45
C LEU A 40 -8.77 0.51 5.00
N ASN A 41 -9.11 0.54 6.29
CA ASN A 41 -10.01 -0.46 6.88
C ASN A 41 -11.36 -0.47 6.17
N LYS A 42 -11.95 0.71 5.92
CA LYS A 42 -13.22 0.83 5.19
C LYS A 42 -13.12 0.35 3.74
N ALA A 43 -12.00 0.57 3.06
CA ALA A 43 -11.76 0.05 1.72
C ALA A 43 -11.63 -1.48 1.74
N ASN A 44 -10.84 -2.02 2.67
CA ASN A 44 -10.63 -3.45 2.84
C ASN A 44 -11.93 -4.20 3.22
N GLU A 45 -12.79 -3.61 4.06
CA GLU A 45 -14.14 -4.16 4.38
C GLU A 45 -15.01 -4.35 3.13
N ARG A 46 -14.76 -3.55 2.08
CA ARG A 46 -15.45 -3.64 0.78
C ARG A 46 -14.69 -4.50 -0.23
N GLY A 47 -13.58 -5.14 0.16
CA GLY A 47 -12.73 -5.92 -0.73
C GLY A 47 -11.88 -5.07 -1.69
N HIS A 48 -11.57 -3.82 -1.33
CA HIS A 48 -10.79 -2.91 -2.16
C HIS A 48 -9.49 -2.44 -1.48
N ALA A 49 -8.50 -2.10 -2.29
CA ALA A 49 -7.33 -1.33 -1.86
C ALA A 49 -7.68 0.16 -1.72
N LEU A 50 -6.91 0.89 -0.91
CA LEU A 50 -7.02 2.34 -0.81
C LEU A 50 -6.11 3.00 -1.84
N ASP A 51 -6.69 3.78 -2.75
CA ASP A 51 -5.93 4.63 -3.66
C ASP A 51 -5.42 5.87 -2.91
N ILE A 52 -4.11 6.11 -2.98
CA ILE A 52 -3.45 7.26 -2.36
C ILE A 52 -2.84 8.20 -3.43
N GLY A 53 -3.21 8.02 -4.69
CA GLY A 53 -2.74 8.84 -5.80
C GLY A 53 -1.41 8.37 -6.39
N HIS A 54 -0.97 9.06 -7.44
CA HIS A 54 0.30 8.80 -8.14
C HIS A 54 0.48 7.35 -8.66
N GLY A 55 -0.64 6.65 -8.88
CA GLY A 55 -0.62 5.24 -9.27
C GLY A 55 -0.22 4.29 -8.13
N VAL A 56 -0.28 4.74 -6.87
CA VAL A 56 0.04 3.93 -5.69
C VAL A 56 -1.24 3.63 -4.92
N ARG A 57 -1.37 2.37 -4.50
CA ARG A 57 -2.47 1.90 -3.66
C ARG A 57 -1.94 1.15 -2.45
N ILE A 58 -2.57 1.35 -1.30
CA ILE A 58 -2.33 0.57 -0.09
C ILE A 58 -3.30 -0.61 -0.09
N VAL A 59 -2.77 -1.82 -0.19
CA VAL A 59 -3.56 -3.06 -0.16
C VAL A 59 -3.85 -3.46 1.28
N LEU A 60 -2.83 -3.39 2.13
CA LEU A 60 -2.90 -3.81 3.53
C LEU A 60 -1.87 -3.05 4.37
N GLN A 61 -2.25 -2.69 5.60
CA GLN A 61 -1.34 -2.18 6.62
C GLN A 61 -1.69 -2.81 7.96
N ARG A 62 -0.72 -3.44 8.63
CA ARG A 62 -0.93 -4.12 9.91
C ARG A 62 0.18 -3.80 10.89
N HIS A 63 -0.21 -3.58 12.14
CA HIS A 63 0.69 -3.57 13.28
C HIS A 63 0.73 -5.01 13.83
N HIS A 64 1.93 -5.54 14.08
CA HIS A 64 2.21 -6.91 14.55
C HIS A 64 2.40 -7.99 13.47
N SER A 65 3.28 -8.95 13.79
CA SER A 65 3.66 -10.10 12.97
C SER A 65 2.49 -11.09 12.91
N THR A 66 1.77 -11.08 11.80
CA THR A 66 0.76 -12.09 11.45
C THR A 66 1.02 -12.51 10.01
N ASP A 67 0.82 -13.80 9.72
CA ASP A 67 0.93 -14.32 8.37
C ASP A 67 -0.19 -13.72 7.50
N VAL A 68 0.17 -13.20 6.33
CA VAL A 68 -0.77 -12.60 5.38
C VAL A 68 -0.70 -13.38 4.08
N THR A 69 -1.85 -13.81 3.57
CA THR A 69 -1.96 -14.37 2.22
C THR A 69 -2.57 -13.31 1.30
N VAL A 70 -1.88 -12.99 0.20
CA VAL A 70 -2.40 -12.11 -0.85
C VAL A 70 -2.64 -12.94 -2.08
N GLN A 71 -3.90 -13.03 -2.50
CA GLN A 71 -4.27 -13.63 -3.77
C GLN A 71 -4.30 -12.55 -4.84
N THR A 72 -3.52 -12.74 -5.90
CA THR A 72 -3.58 -11.93 -7.11
C THR A 72 -3.98 -12.85 -8.26
N ASP A 73 -4.67 -12.30 -9.27
CA ASP A 73 -5.10 -13.06 -10.45
C ASP A 73 -3.91 -13.66 -11.24
N TYR A 74 -2.68 -13.17 -11.00
CA TYR A 74 -1.48 -13.59 -11.71
C TYR A 74 -0.56 -14.55 -10.94
N ALA A 75 -0.78 -14.76 -9.64
CA ALA A 75 -0.22 -15.82 -8.81
C ALA A 75 -0.57 -15.52 -7.34
N GLY A 76 -0.89 -16.55 -6.55
CA GLY A 76 -0.95 -16.40 -5.10
C GLY A 76 0.44 -16.09 -4.54
N VAL A 77 0.59 -14.98 -3.82
CA VAL A 77 1.83 -14.61 -3.13
C VAL A 77 1.65 -14.93 -1.65
N ARG A 78 2.50 -15.82 -1.12
CA ARG A 78 2.55 -16.14 0.31
C ARG A 78 3.71 -15.36 0.93
N LEU A 79 3.41 -14.46 1.86
CA LEU A 79 4.38 -13.61 2.57
C LEU A 79 4.77 -14.22 3.93
#